data_AF-A0A4Q0ZTR2-F1
#
_entry.id   AF-A0A4Q0ZTR2-F1
#
_cell.length_a   1.000
_cell.length_b   1.000
_cell.length_c   1.000
_cell.angle_alpha   90.00
_cell.angle_beta   90.00
_cell.angle_gamma   90.00
#
_symmetry.space_group_name_H-M   'P 1'
#
loop_
_entity.id
_entity.type
_entity.pdbx_description
1 polymer ?
#
loop_
_entity_poly.entity_id
_entity_poly.type
_entity_poly.pdbx_seq_one_letter_code
_entity_poly.pdbx_strand_id
1 'polypeptide(L)'
;MKVKRTRPNDSIIVNNLFTFATIVMVSITIVLYTNFIVKPQKKEDSLSKIEKIPCQKENNTKVTVKNHELVKKSFNAIEKGYYKIEGSLLKLEENSQIEKVLTTKEIDNYIKSLLKIKPKENLQKYLKIKYEIIESSKDKLNAGTVITSFRINSKEIFFMQSDFKFMYKNAIMQRVDCSLKVYKNYVQN
;
A
#
# COMPACT_ATOMS: atom_id res chain seq x y z
N MET A 1 -27.46 -17.50 -62.96
CA MET A 1 -28.48 -17.18 -61.94
C MET A 1 -28.15 -15.82 -61.33
N LYS A 2 -28.94 -14.77 -61.57
CA LYS A 2 -28.75 -13.45 -60.93
C LYS A 2 -29.48 -13.45 -59.59
N VAL A 3 -28.74 -13.38 -58.49
CA VAL A 3 -29.29 -13.28 -57.13
C VAL A 3 -29.95 -11.91 -56.98
N LYS A 4 -31.28 -11.90 -56.77
CA LYS A 4 -32.05 -10.70 -56.45
C LYS A 4 -31.67 -10.26 -55.03
N ARG A 5 -30.98 -9.14 -54.88
CA ARG A 5 -30.75 -8.52 -53.57
C ARG A 5 -32.07 -7.93 -53.07
N THR A 6 -32.63 -8.48 -52.00
CA THR A 6 -33.71 -7.85 -51.24
C THR A 6 -33.14 -6.63 -50.52
N ARG A 7 -33.71 -5.44 -50.77
CA ARG A 7 -33.37 -4.24 -49.99
C ARG A 7 -33.96 -4.41 -48.58
N PRO A 8 -33.22 -4.10 -47.51
CA PRO A 8 -33.78 -4.12 -46.16
C PRO A 8 -34.97 -3.15 -46.11
N ASN A 9 -36.03 -3.56 -45.40
CA ASN A 9 -37.23 -2.73 -45.24
C ASN A 9 -36.86 -1.46 -44.46
N ASP A 10 -37.21 -0.29 -44.97
CA ASP A 10 -36.79 1.00 -44.39
C ASP A 10 -37.22 1.15 -42.92
N SER A 11 -38.33 0.52 -42.53
CA SER A 11 -38.79 0.45 -41.13
C SER A 11 -37.80 -0.25 -40.19
N ILE A 12 -37.07 -1.26 -40.66
CA ILE A 12 -36.05 -1.98 -39.88
C ILE A 12 -34.81 -1.08 -39.72
N ILE A 13 -34.44 -0.35 -40.76
CA ILE A 13 -33.31 0.59 -40.74
C ILE A 13 -33.60 1.72 -39.75
N VAL A 14 -34.80 2.30 -39.80
CA VAL A 14 -35.24 3.37 -38.90
C VAL A 14 -35.30 2.88 -37.45
N ASN A 15 -35.89 1.71 -37.20
CA ASN A 15 -35.97 1.17 -35.84
C ASN A 15 -34.59 0.89 -35.22
N ASN A 16 -33.66 0.35 -36.00
CA ASN A 16 -32.29 0.11 -35.55
C ASN A 16 -31.54 1.41 -35.28
N LEU A 17 -31.75 2.46 -36.08
CA LEU A 17 -31.14 3.78 -35.86
C LEU A 17 -31.66 4.44 -34.57
N PHE A 18 -32.97 4.40 -34.33
CA PHE A 18 -33.56 4.91 -33.09
C PHE A 18 -33.06 4.15 -31.86
N THR A 19 -32.96 2.82 -31.96
CA THR A 19 -32.43 1.97 -30.87
C THR A 19 -30.95 2.29 -30.60
N PHE A 20 -30.16 2.53 -31.63
CA PHE A 20 -28.77 2.94 -31.46
C PHE A 20 -28.66 4.31 -30.79
N ALA A 21 -29.44 5.29 -31.24
CA ALA A 21 -29.46 6.63 -30.67
C ALA A 21 -29.84 6.62 -29.18
N THR A 22 -30.83 5.80 -28.78
CA THR A 22 -31.23 5.69 -27.37
C THR A 22 -30.14 5.05 -26.51
N ILE A 23 -29.47 4.01 -26.99
CA ILE A 23 -28.34 3.40 -26.28
C ILE A 23 -27.21 4.42 -26.07
N VAL A 24 -26.88 5.20 -27.10
CA VAL A 24 -25.85 6.25 -27.01
C VAL A 24 -26.25 7.30 -25.97
N MET A 25 -27.50 7.79 -26.01
CA MET A 25 -27.97 8.81 -25.07
C MET A 25 -27.97 8.29 -23.62
N VAL A 26 -28.44 7.06 -23.37
CA VAL A 26 -28.41 6.44 -22.03
C VAL A 26 -26.98 6.23 -21.54
N SER A 27 -26.06 5.83 -22.43
CA SER A 27 -24.66 5.66 -22.06
C SER A 27 -24.01 6.98 -21.64
N ILE A 28 -24.27 8.06 -22.38
CA ILE A 28 -23.78 9.40 -22.05
C ILE A 28 -24.38 9.88 -20.72
N THR A 29 -25.68 9.70 -20.50
CA THR A 29 -26.31 10.15 -19.24
C THR A 29 -25.80 9.37 -18.04
N ILE A 30 -25.55 8.06 -18.16
CA ILE A 30 -24.93 7.27 -17.09
C ILE A 30 -23.53 7.81 -16.78
N VAL A 31 -22.68 8.02 -17.79
CA VAL A 31 -21.32 8.56 -17.59
C VAL A 31 -21.35 9.94 -16.94
N LEU A 32 -22.23 10.82 -17.39
CA LEU A 32 -22.41 12.16 -16.80
C LEU A 32 -22.91 12.07 -15.35
N TYR A 33 -23.89 11.21 -15.10
CA TYR A 33 -24.44 10.99 -13.76
C TYR A 33 -23.37 10.44 -12.81
N THR A 34 -22.57 9.46 -13.22
CA THR A 34 -21.52 8.87 -12.39
C THR A 34 -20.34 9.81 -12.16
N ASN A 35 -19.98 10.64 -13.15
CA ASN A 35 -18.80 11.50 -13.03
C ASN A 35 -19.11 12.85 -12.37
N PHE A 36 -20.31 13.39 -12.55
CA PHE A 36 -20.64 14.75 -12.12
C PHE A 36 -21.73 14.85 -11.05
N ILE A 37 -22.66 13.89 -10.97
CA ILE A 37 -23.78 13.96 -10.02
C ILE A 37 -23.52 13.08 -8.79
N VAL A 38 -23.13 11.83 -9.00
CA VAL A 38 -22.67 10.96 -7.93
C VAL A 38 -21.30 11.46 -7.50
N LYS A 39 -21.26 12.19 -6.39
CA LYS A 39 -19.99 12.45 -5.70
C LYS A 39 -19.35 11.07 -5.47
N PRO A 40 -18.11 10.81 -5.93
CA PRO A 40 -17.43 9.60 -5.52
C PRO A 40 -17.50 9.59 -3.99
N GLN A 41 -17.95 8.47 -3.40
CA GLN A 41 -17.89 8.31 -1.95
C GLN A 41 -16.47 8.68 -1.55
N LYS A 42 -16.31 9.83 -0.91
CA LYS A 42 -15.02 10.27 -0.40
C LYS A 42 -14.58 9.16 0.53
N LYS A 43 -13.63 8.34 0.10
CA LYS A 43 -12.88 7.47 0.99
C LYS A 43 -12.22 8.41 2.00
N GLU A 44 -12.80 8.47 3.19
CA GLU A 44 -12.33 9.16 4.40
C GLU A 44 -11.10 10.04 4.22
N ASP A 45 -11.33 11.29 3.81
CA ASP A 45 -10.33 12.37 3.82
C ASP A 45 -9.86 12.75 5.24
N SER A 46 -10.37 12.10 6.30
CA SER A 46 -9.98 12.38 7.70
C SER A 46 -8.55 11.96 8.03
N LEU A 47 -7.95 11.05 7.24
CA LEU A 47 -6.56 10.58 7.42
C LEU A 47 -5.50 11.60 6.99
N SER A 48 -5.88 12.65 6.24
CA SER A 48 -4.99 13.75 5.84
C SER A 48 -4.60 14.69 6.99
N LYS A 49 -5.18 14.52 8.19
CA LYS A 49 -4.97 15.40 9.35
C LYS A 49 -3.87 14.99 10.33
N ILE A 50 -3.36 13.76 10.25
CA ILE A 50 -2.32 13.33 11.21
C ILE A 50 -1.00 13.99 10.82
N GLU A 51 -0.46 14.81 11.72
CA GLU A 51 0.77 15.53 11.47
C GLU A 51 1.94 14.55 11.26
N LYS A 52 2.71 14.80 10.20
CA LYS A 52 3.91 14.02 9.90
C LYS A 52 4.96 14.24 10.98
N ILE A 53 5.48 13.15 11.53
CA ILE A 53 6.58 13.20 12.50
C ILE A 53 7.91 13.55 11.80
N PRO A 54 8.93 14.07 12.52
CA PRO A 54 10.18 14.57 11.92
C PRO A 54 10.87 13.58 10.98
N CYS A 55 10.96 12.31 11.36
CA CYS A 55 11.65 11.30 10.55
C CYS A 55 10.98 11.02 9.19
N GLN A 56 9.69 11.35 9.03
CA GLN A 56 8.99 11.28 7.74
C GLN A 56 9.27 12.48 6.84
N LYS A 57 9.64 13.63 7.43
CA LYS A 57 9.91 14.88 6.70
C LYS A 57 11.33 14.88 6.11
N GLU A 58 12.26 14.15 6.71
CA GLU A 58 13.68 14.08 6.29
C GLU A 58 13.90 13.42 4.93
N ASN A 59 13.10 12.39 4.60
CA ASN A 59 13.26 11.59 3.39
C ASN A 59 11.93 11.42 2.67
N ASN A 60 12.00 11.07 1.38
CA ASN A 60 10.82 10.71 0.61
C ASN A 60 10.11 9.52 1.27
N THR A 61 8.94 9.81 1.85
CA THR A 61 8.16 8.87 2.64
C THR A 61 6.71 8.90 2.20
N LYS A 62 6.18 7.73 1.86
CA LYS A 62 4.77 7.52 1.53
C LYS A 62 4.13 6.66 2.59
N VAL A 63 2.96 7.10 3.08
CA VAL A 63 2.16 6.35 4.05
C VAL A 63 0.76 6.16 3.50
N THR A 64 0.24 4.95 3.65
CA THR A 64 -1.13 4.61 3.30
C THR A 64 -1.76 3.87 4.47
N VAL A 65 -2.89 4.37 4.95
CA VAL A 65 -3.72 3.70 5.95
C VAL A 65 -5.02 3.30 5.28
N LYS A 66 -5.32 2.00 5.26
CA LYS A 66 -6.54 1.47 4.60
C LYS A 66 -7.73 1.38 5.54
N ASN A 67 -7.47 1.15 6.82
CA ASN A 67 -8.51 1.08 7.84
C ASN A 67 -7.93 1.56 9.17
N HIS A 68 -8.27 2.79 9.54
CA HIS A 68 -7.72 3.45 10.73
C HIS A 68 -8.16 2.78 12.02
N GLU A 69 -9.42 2.35 12.09
CA GLU A 69 -9.98 1.68 13.26
C GLU A 69 -9.26 0.35 13.55
N LEU A 70 -8.93 -0.40 12.48
CA LEU A 70 -8.14 -1.63 12.60
C LEU A 70 -6.69 -1.35 12.98
N VAL A 71 -6.09 -0.24 12.53
CA VAL A 71 -4.75 0.19 12.98
C VAL A 71 -4.74 0.46 14.48
N LYS A 72 -5.74 1.18 15.01
CA LYS A 72 -5.87 1.40 16.45
C LYS A 72 -6.01 0.08 17.21
N LYS A 73 -6.91 -0.80 16.76
CA LYS A 73 -7.13 -2.11 17.38
C LYS A 73 -5.92 -3.04 17.25
N SER A 74 -5.11 -2.92 16.20
CA SER A 74 -3.96 -3.79 15.98
C SER A 74 -2.84 -3.56 16.98
N PHE A 75 -2.73 -2.37 17.58
CA PHE A 75 -1.73 -2.11 18.62
C PHE A 75 -1.94 -2.99 19.85
N ASN A 76 -3.19 -3.24 20.26
CA ASN A 76 -3.52 -4.16 21.35
C ASN A 76 -3.01 -5.60 21.08
N ALA A 77 -2.95 -6.01 19.81
CA ALA A 77 -2.38 -7.31 19.45
C ALA A 77 -0.86 -7.34 19.70
N ILE A 78 -0.16 -6.24 19.38
CA ILE A 78 1.27 -6.09 19.67
C ILE A 78 1.52 -6.14 21.18
N GLU A 79 0.80 -5.34 21.98
CA GLU A 79 0.94 -5.29 23.44
C GLU A 79 0.74 -6.64 24.11
N LYS A 80 -0.19 -7.44 23.60
CA LYS A 80 -0.46 -8.79 24.09
C LYS A 80 0.49 -9.86 23.53
N GLY A 81 1.46 -9.49 22.70
CA GLY A 81 2.43 -10.39 22.07
C GLY A 81 1.89 -11.21 20.90
N TYR A 82 0.72 -10.87 20.34
CA TYR A 82 0.11 -11.53 19.18
C TYR A 82 0.59 -10.93 17.87
N TYR A 83 1.90 -10.97 17.63
CA TYR A 83 2.49 -10.48 16.39
C TYR A 83 3.60 -11.39 15.88
N LYS A 84 3.83 -11.35 14.57
CA LYS A 84 4.95 -12.02 13.89
C LYS A 84 5.63 -11.04 12.96
N ILE A 85 6.96 -11.06 12.96
CA ILE A 85 7.78 -10.27 12.06
C ILE A 85 8.14 -11.15 10.85
N GLU A 86 8.00 -10.59 9.64
CA GLU A 86 8.42 -11.24 8.40
C GLU A 86 9.26 -10.26 7.58
N GLY A 87 10.54 -10.59 7.43
CA GLY A 87 11.52 -9.77 6.73
C GLY A 87 11.93 -10.35 5.39
N SER A 88 12.16 -9.48 4.40
CA SER A 88 12.90 -9.84 3.18
C SER A 88 13.89 -8.75 2.78
N LEU A 89 14.99 -9.18 2.16
CA LEU A 89 15.97 -8.33 1.51
C LEU A 89 15.86 -8.58 0.00
N LEU A 90 15.61 -7.52 -0.76
CA LEU A 90 15.59 -7.56 -2.22
C LEU A 90 16.87 -6.88 -2.71
N LYS A 91 17.79 -7.72 -3.18
CA LYS A 91 19.10 -7.32 -3.70
C LYS A 91 19.04 -6.96 -5.17
N LEU A 92 20.02 -6.18 -5.60
CA LEU A 92 20.33 -6.02 -7.02
C LEU A 92 20.90 -7.31 -7.61
N GLU A 93 20.66 -7.50 -8.91
CA GLU A 93 21.21 -8.63 -9.68
C GLU A 93 22.74 -8.60 -9.71
N GLU A 94 23.32 -7.40 -9.82
CA GLU A 94 24.77 -7.20 -9.83
C GLU A 94 25.22 -6.26 -8.71
N ASN A 95 26.40 -6.53 -8.14
CA ASN A 95 27.10 -5.67 -7.17
C ASN A 95 26.33 -5.31 -5.88
N SER A 96 25.35 -6.13 -5.49
CA SER A 96 24.60 -5.94 -4.25
C SER A 96 25.50 -5.87 -3.01
N GLN A 97 25.23 -4.89 -2.14
CA GLN A 97 25.92 -4.73 -0.86
C GLN A 97 24.99 -4.98 0.34
N ILE A 98 23.68 -5.09 0.14
CA ILE A 98 22.70 -5.10 1.24
C ILE A 98 22.91 -6.26 2.23
N GLU A 99 23.17 -7.47 1.74
CA GLU A 99 23.39 -8.67 2.59
C GLU A 99 24.71 -8.59 3.38
N LYS A 100 25.69 -7.80 2.92
CA LYS A 100 26.95 -7.57 3.63
C LYS A 100 26.79 -6.56 4.77
N VAL A 101 25.82 -5.66 4.64
CA VAL A 101 25.57 -4.57 5.61
C VAL A 101 24.63 -5.03 6.71
N LEU A 102 23.73 -5.96 6.40
CA LEU A 102 22.57 -6.26 7.22
C LEU A 102 22.00 -7.64 6.93
N THR A 103 21.63 -8.35 7.99
CA THR A 103 20.85 -9.58 7.91
C THR A 103 19.41 -9.35 8.37
N THR A 104 18.47 -10.16 7.88
CA THR A 104 17.07 -10.15 8.35
C THR A 104 16.97 -10.39 9.85
N LYS A 105 17.81 -11.28 10.41
CA LYS A 105 17.86 -11.57 11.84
C LYS A 105 18.21 -10.34 12.69
N GLU A 106 19.11 -9.49 12.21
CA GLU A 106 19.45 -8.25 12.91
C GLU A 106 18.29 -7.26 12.93
N ILE A 107 17.56 -7.12 11.81
CA ILE A 107 16.38 -6.25 11.72
C ILE A 107 15.25 -6.79 12.59
N ASP A 108 14.99 -8.10 12.55
CA ASP A 108 13.98 -8.75 13.38
C ASP A 108 14.26 -8.48 14.86
N ASN A 109 15.51 -8.63 15.29
CA ASN A 109 15.92 -8.34 16.66
C ASN A 109 15.80 -6.86 17.00
N TYR A 110 16.10 -5.97 16.06
CA TYR A 110 15.94 -4.54 16.22
C TYR A 110 14.46 -4.13 16.36
N ILE A 111 13.57 -4.67 15.52
CA ILE A 111 12.11 -4.44 15.65
C ILE A 111 11.62 -4.96 17.00
N LYS A 112 12.05 -6.16 17.43
CA LYS A 112 11.71 -6.70 18.77
C LYS A 112 12.18 -5.77 19.89
N SER A 113 13.40 -5.21 19.80
CA SER A 113 13.91 -4.30 20.83
C SER A 113 13.17 -2.96 20.86
N LEU A 114 12.67 -2.48 19.72
CA LEU A 114 11.83 -1.27 19.63
C LEU A 114 10.41 -1.49 20.18
N LEU A 115 9.85 -2.70 20.00
CA LEU A 115 8.54 -3.06 20.52
C LEU A 115 8.58 -3.34 22.03
N LYS A 116 9.72 -3.82 22.56
CA LYS A 116 9.90 -4.21 23.98
C LYS A 116 8.87 -5.21 24.50
N ILE A 117 8.27 -6.00 23.59
CA ILE A 117 7.26 -7.01 23.91
C ILE A 117 7.76 -8.34 23.35
N LYS A 118 7.64 -9.42 24.13
CA LYS A 118 8.02 -10.75 23.65
C LYS A 118 6.85 -11.33 22.84
N PRO A 119 7.06 -11.79 21.59
CA PRO A 119 6.00 -12.44 20.84
C PRO A 119 5.66 -13.79 21.48
N LYS A 120 4.38 -14.15 21.48
CA LYS A 120 3.93 -15.48 21.91
C LYS A 120 4.34 -16.53 20.87
N GLU A 121 4.65 -17.73 21.35
CA GLU A 121 4.94 -18.88 20.50
C GLU A 121 3.61 -19.49 19.99
N ASN A 122 3.64 -20.09 18.80
CA ASN A 122 2.51 -20.84 18.20
C ASN A 122 1.18 -20.05 18.08
N LEU A 123 1.22 -18.95 17.34
CA LEU A 123 0.04 -18.10 17.10
C LEU A 123 -0.81 -18.58 15.90
N GLN A 124 -2.09 -18.88 16.12
CA GLN A 124 -3.05 -19.11 15.03
C GLN A 124 -3.53 -17.79 14.40
N LYS A 125 -3.71 -16.74 15.22
CA LYS A 125 -4.13 -15.39 14.79
C LYS A 125 -3.13 -14.38 15.32
N TYR A 126 -2.60 -13.54 14.44
CA TYR A 126 -1.57 -12.57 14.79
C TYR A 126 -1.56 -11.39 13.82
N LEU A 127 -1.02 -10.27 14.30
CA LEU A 127 -0.64 -9.15 13.45
C LEU A 127 0.70 -9.47 12.77
N LYS A 128 0.72 -9.43 11.45
CA LYS A 128 1.95 -9.60 10.68
C LYS A 128 2.59 -8.23 10.46
N ILE A 129 3.80 -8.05 10.96
CA ILE A 129 4.66 -6.88 10.72
C ILE A 129 5.65 -7.30 9.63
N LYS A 130 5.32 -6.97 8.38
CA LYS A 130 6.18 -7.27 7.24
C LYS A 130 7.11 -6.10 6.98
N TYR A 131 8.39 -6.37 6.73
CA TYR A 131 9.29 -5.38 6.15
C TYR A 131 10.03 -5.95 4.95
N GLU A 132 10.32 -5.09 3.99
CA GLU A 132 11.14 -5.40 2.84
C GLU A 132 12.16 -4.28 2.67
N ILE A 133 13.43 -4.62 2.48
CA ILE A 133 14.47 -3.65 2.18
C ILE A 133 14.92 -3.90 0.76
N ILE A 134 14.77 -2.88 -0.07
CA ILE A 134 15.01 -2.95 -1.50
C ILE A 134 16.23 -2.10 -1.80
N GLU A 135 17.27 -2.73 -2.33
CA GLU A 135 18.42 -2.03 -2.87
C GLU A 135 18.07 -1.40 -4.23
N SER A 136 18.45 -0.14 -4.45
CA SER A 136 18.15 0.58 -5.68
C SER A 136 19.42 0.80 -6.51
N SER A 137 19.35 0.49 -7.81
CA SER A 137 20.38 0.83 -8.79
C SER A 137 20.06 2.10 -9.57
N LYS A 138 18.83 2.61 -9.48
CA LYS A 138 18.27 3.57 -10.44
C LYS A 138 18.63 5.03 -10.14
N ASP A 139 18.86 5.39 -8.88
CA ASP A 139 19.09 6.78 -8.46
C ASP A 139 20.42 6.94 -7.71
N LYS A 140 21.33 7.76 -8.23
CA LYS A 140 22.63 8.07 -7.58
C LYS A 140 22.48 8.71 -6.18
N LEU A 141 21.28 9.19 -5.84
CA LEU A 141 20.99 9.88 -4.59
C LEU A 141 20.32 8.99 -3.53
N ASN A 142 19.79 7.81 -3.93
CA ASN A 142 19.05 6.90 -3.06
C ASN A 142 19.63 5.48 -3.15
N ALA A 143 20.25 5.02 -2.07
CA ALA A 143 20.77 3.66 -1.96
C ALA A 143 19.67 2.58 -1.95
N GLY A 144 18.45 2.92 -1.54
CA GLY A 144 17.34 1.99 -1.54
C GLY A 144 16.12 2.48 -0.79
N THR A 145 15.20 1.55 -0.52
CA THR A 145 13.90 1.81 0.09
C THR A 145 13.58 0.77 1.16
N VAL A 146 13.06 1.22 2.29
CA VAL A 146 12.42 0.36 3.30
C VAL A 146 10.92 0.43 3.12
N ILE A 147 10.30 -0.73 2.91
CA ILE A 147 8.86 -0.92 2.92
C ILE A 147 8.47 -1.61 4.22
N THR A 148 7.45 -1.11 4.90
CA THR A 148 6.87 -1.73 6.08
C THR A 148 5.35 -1.82 5.92
N SER A 149 4.78 -2.98 6.22
CA SER A 149 3.36 -3.27 6.05
C SER A 149 2.83 -4.04 7.25
N PHE A 150 1.74 -3.56 7.85
CA PHE A 150 1.05 -4.25 8.93
C PHE A 150 -0.18 -4.93 8.35
N ARG A 151 -0.34 -6.22 8.61
CA ARG A 151 -1.37 -7.05 7.99
C ARG A 151 -2.10 -7.91 9.01
N ILE A 152 -3.42 -7.99 8.87
CA ILE A 152 -4.28 -8.91 9.60
C ILE A 152 -4.95 -9.80 8.56
N ASN A 153 -4.85 -11.13 8.70
CA ASN A 153 -5.43 -12.09 7.75
C ASN A 153 -5.06 -11.75 6.29
N SER A 154 -3.78 -11.45 6.05
CA SER A 154 -3.23 -11.02 4.74
C SER A 154 -3.77 -9.70 4.18
N LYS A 155 -4.71 -9.03 4.86
CA LYS A 155 -5.17 -7.67 4.51
C LYS A 155 -4.25 -6.64 5.13
N GLU A 156 -3.67 -5.80 4.30
CA GLU A 156 -2.85 -4.67 4.73
C GLU A 156 -3.72 -3.55 5.33
N ILE A 157 -3.40 -3.15 6.55
CA ILE A 157 -4.11 -2.09 7.27
C ILE A 157 -3.29 -0.79 7.32
N PHE A 158 -1.96 -0.93 7.31
CA PHE A 158 -1.00 0.16 7.29
C PHE A 158 0.16 -0.19 6.36
N PHE A 159 0.60 0.78 5.59
CA PHE A 159 1.74 0.69 4.69
C PHE A 159 2.58 1.95 4.83
N MET A 160 3.90 1.78 4.89
CA MET A 160 4.86 2.86 4.78
C MET A 160 6.00 2.44 3.85
N GLN A 161 6.39 3.37 3.00
CA GLN A 161 7.58 3.30 2.17
C GLN A 161 8.45 4.50 2.51
N SER A 162 9.73 4.28 2.79
CA SER A 162 10.69 5.34 3.05
C SER A 162 12.01 5.05 2.36
N ASP A 163 12.51 6.02 1.61
CA ASP A 163 13.80 5.90 0.95
C ASP A 163 14.95 6.18 1.95
N PHE A 164 16.11 5.58 1.68
CA PHE A 164 17.36 5.85 2.38
C PHE A 164 18.48 6.18 1.38
N LYS A 165 19.26 7.21 1.72
CA LYS A 165 20.31 7.74 0.83
C LYS A 165 21.59 6.92 0.84
N PHE A 166 21.91 6.30 1.97
CA PHE A 166 23.19 5.62 2.18
C PHE A 166 23.01 4.15 2.56
N MET A 167 23.85 3.28 1.99
CA MET A 167 23.88 1.84 2.27
C MET A 167 24.60 1.53 3.59
N TYR A 168 24.21 2.23 4.67
CA TYR A 168 24.74 2.00 6.00
C TYR A 168 23.67 1.39 6.89
N LYS A 169 24.08 0.42 7.72
CA LYS A 169 23.20 -0.24 8.69
C LYS A 169 22.38 0.75 9.52
N ASN A 170 23.02 1.80 10.04
CA ASN A 170 22.34 2.81 10.85
C ASN A 170 21.28 3.59 10.06
N ALA A 171 21.55 3.94 8.81
CA ALA A 171 20.60 4.67 7.97
C ALA A 171 19.34 3.83 7.70
N ILE A 172 19.54 2.54 7.40
CA ILE A 172 18.45 1.58 7.18
C ILE A 172 17.65 1.35 8.48
N MET A 173 18.32 1.10 9.61
CA MET A 173 17.68 0.90 10.91
C MET A 173 16.88 2.13 11.35
N GLN A 174 17.38 3.33 11.10
CA GLN A 174 16.62 4.57 11.36
C GLN A 174 15.30 4.62 10.58
N ARG A 175 15.26 4.11 9.34
CA ARG A 175 14.02 4.05 8.56
C ARG A 175 13.05 2.99 9.09
N VAL A 176 13.56 1.85 9.55
CA VAL A 176 12.76 0.83 10.25
C VAL A 176 12.19 1.37 11.57
N ASP A 177 12.99 2.09 12.36
CA ASP A 177 12.51 2.76 13.57
C ASP A 177 11.44 3.81 13.26
N CYS A 178 11.69 4.63 12.23
CA CYS A 178 10.71 5.59 11.77
C CYS A 178 9.38 4.92 11.39
N SER A 179 9.39 3.79 10.68
CA SER A 179 8.13 3.12 10.30
C SER A 179 7.30 2.65 11.48
N LEU A 180 7.94 2.18 12.56
CA LEU A 180 7.26 1.85 13.81
C LEU A 180 6.73 3.10 14.54
N LYS A 181 7.50 4.19 14.58
CA LYS A 181 7.08 5.46 15.19
C LYS A 181 5.90 6.07 14.45
N VAL A 182 5.92 6.05 13.13
CA VAL A 182 4.80 6.49 12.30
C VAL A 182 3.58 5.65 12.58
N TYR A 183 3.71 4.32 12.53
CA TYR A 183 2.59 3.44 12.86
C TYR A 183 1.99 3.76 14.24
N LYS A 184 2.83 3.95 15.28
CA LYS A 184 2.37 4.38 16.61
C LYS A 184 1.64 5.73 16.59
N ASN A 185 2.12 6.71 15.81
CA ASN A 185 1.45 8.00 15.66
C ASN A 185 0.03 7.85 15.07
N TYR A 186 -0.15 6.95 14.11
CA TYR A 186 -1.47 6.61 13.56
C TYR A 186 -2.33 5.75 14.49
N VAL A 187 -1.74 5.04 15.45
CA VAL A 187 -2.51 4.35 16.50
C VAL A 187 -3.09 5.36 17.50
N GLN A 188 -2.33 6.40 17.85
CA GLN A 188 -2.68 7.35 18.91
C GLN A 188 -3.69 8.42 18.47
N ASN A 189 -3.66 8.80 17.19
CA ASN A 189 -4.55 9.81 16.59
C ASN A 189 -5.62 9.14 15.74
#